data_AF-A0A4V1UE89-F1
#
_entry.id   AF-A0A4V1UE89-F1
#
_cell.length_a   1.000
_cell.length_b   1.000
_cell.length_c   1.000
_cell.angle_alpha   90.00
_cell.angle_beta   90.00
_cell.angle_gamma   90.00
#
_symmetry.space_group_name_H-M   'P 1'
#
loop_
_entity.id
_entity.type
_entity.pdbx_description
1 polymer ?
#
loop_
_entity_poly.entity_id
_entity_poly.type
_entity_poly.pdbx_seq_one_letter_code
_entity_poly.pdbx_strand_id
1 'polypeptide(L)'
;MSGAIEPIDECKVFGEGLVYFFYGRPAYKVRIEEGLRFAEDYLPIALIFASEAVGDPARAFPFDSGAFASGAFDSIRHKKIPLASFELEPSFDGVRRSVTAFFETNRRYLLGEVTNRGLPNNMDDPEARSHYALIEGASDDSIDDRRYTVEVQSRELVLLSSAIAIIMPHKWLKSVAVKKFASENPSVKLISYAKYKGTTVSGSHAVIFEHAYDYLLKGGYIQEDEYEDQV
;
A
#
# COMPACT_ATOMS: atom_id res chain seq x y z
N MET A 1 -8.91 23.56 -8.81
CA MET A 1 -9.82 22.39 -8.73
C MET A 1 -9.18 21.47 -7.71
N SER A 2 -9.68 21.41 -6.49
CA SER A 2 -9.21 20.44 -5.49
C SER A 2 -10.00 19.15 -5.70
N GLY A 3 -9.45 18.20 -6.44
CA GLY A 3 -10.02 16.85 -6.47
C GLY A 3 -9.90 16.20 -5.09
N ALA A 4 -10.71 15.17 -4.83
CA ALA A 4 -10.69 14.40 -3.60
C ALA A 4 -10.77 12.89 -3.91
N ILE A 5 -10.25 12.08 -2.99
CA ILE A 5 -10.55 10.67 -2.91
C ILE A 5 -11.79 10.56 -2.01
N GLU A 6 -12.90 10.19 -2.61
CA GLU A 6 -14.18 10.08 -1.92
C GLU A 6 -14.44 8.62 -1.52
N PRO A 7 -15.14 8.38 -0.40
CA PRO A 7 -15.62 7.05 -0.06
C PRO A 7 -16.44 6.46 -1.21
N ILE A 8 -16.26 5.18 -1.51
CA ILE A 8 -17.17 4.47 -2.42
C ILE A 8 -18.58 4.44 -1.82
N ASP A 9 -19.63 4.37 -2.65
CA ASP A 9 -21.02 4.38 -2.16
C ASP A 9 -21.31 3.21 -1.20
N GLU A 10 -20.83 2.01 -1.51
CA GLU A 10 -21.00 0.82 -0.66
C GLU A 10 -19.87 -0.20 -0.87
N CYS A 11 -19.12 -0.51 0.18
CA CYS A 11 -18.19 -1.62 0.18
C CYS A 11 -18.91 -2.97 0.26
N LYS A 12 -18.61 -3.89 -0.65
CA LYS A 12 -19.16 -5.27 -0.61
C LYS A 12 -18.74 -6.11 0.60
N VAL A 13 -17.61 -5.77 1.24
CA VAL A 13 -17.07 -6.51 2.40
C VAL A 13 -17.72 -6.01 3.70
N PHE A 14 -17.91 -4.70 3.84
CA PHE A 14 -18.31 -4.07 5.10
C PHE A 14 -19.68 -3.38 5.07
N GLY A 15 -20.31 -3.22 3.90
CA GLY A 15 -21.62 -2.60 3.74
C GLY A 15 -21.68 -1.11 4.06
N GLU A 16 -20.54 -0.41 4.01
CA GLU A 16 -20.47 1.04 4.29
C GLU A 16 -19.52 1.74 3.30
N GLY A 17 -19.61 3.07 3.22
CA GLY A 17 -18.77 3.87 2.35
C GLY A 17 -17.37 4.08 2.93
N LEU A 18 -16.35 3.70 2.16
CA LEU A 18 -14.96 3.66 2.63
C LEU A 18 -13.97 4.16 1.58
N VAL A 19 -12.90 4.78 2.05
CA VAL A 19 -11.66 5.03 1.31
C VAL A 19 -10.59 4.04 1.76
N TYR A 20 -9.86 3.47 0.80
CA TYR A 20 -8.82 2.47 1.05
C TYR A 20 -7.43 3.04 0.80
N PHE A 21 -6.56 2.87 1.78
CA PHE A 21 -5.14 3.19 1.71
C PHE A 21 -4.30 1.96 2.03
N PHE A 22 -3.08 1.93 1.52
CA PHE A 22 -2.07 0.94 1.88
C PHE A 22 -0.92 1.65 2.58
N TYR A 23 -0.64 1.27 3.82
CA TYR A 23 0.39 1.90 4.63
C TYR A 23 1.78 1.55 4.08
N GLY A 24 2.59 2.59 3.86
CA GLY A 24 3.99 2.48 3.45
C GLY A 24 4.24 2.01 2.02
N ARG A 25 3.31 1.28 1.37
CA ARG A 25 3.52 0.64 0.05
C ARG A 25 2.51 1.16 -0.98
N PRO A 26 2.91 1.55 -2.21
CA PRO A 26 1.98 1.96 -3.28
C PRO A 26 1.28 0.75 -3.91
N ALA A 27 0.53 0.01 -3.10
CA ALA A 27 -0.05 -1.29 -3.45
C ALA A 27 -1.48 -1.22 -4.02
N TYR A 28 -2.03 -0.02 -4.24
CA TYR A 28 -3.35 0.11 -4.86
C TYR A 28 -3.26 -0.26 -6.34
N LYS A 29 -3.88 -1.38 -6.72
CA LYS A 29 -3.87 -1.92 -8.08
C LYS A 29 -5.26 -1.84 -8.70
N VAL A 30 -5.39 -1.11 -9.80
CA VAL A 30 -6.63 -1.10 -10.60
C VAL A 30 -6.66 -2.37 -11.46
N ARG A 31 -7.76 -3.13 -11.38
CA ARG A 31 -7.95 -4.29 -12.27
C ARG A 31 -8.16 -3.80 -13.70
N ILE A 32 -7.26 -4.19 -14.59
CA ILE A 32 -7.37 -3.92 -16.02
C ILE A 32 -7.61 -5.25 -16.72
N GLU A 33 -8.61 -5.33 -17.59
CA GLU A 33 -8.85 -6.53 -18.39
C GLU A 33 -7.67 -6.79 -19.33
N GLU A 34 -7.02 -7.94 -19.16
CA GLU A 34 -5.92 -8.40 -20.01
C GLU A 34 -6.44 -8.67 -21.42
N GLY A 35 -6.22 -7.72 -22.33
CA GLY A 35 -6.71 -7.81 -23.72
C GLY A 35 -6.89 -6.46 -24.38
N LEU A 36 -7.12 -5.40 -23.60
CA LEU A 36 -7.05 -4.02 -24.08
C LEU A 36 -5.59 -3.67 -24.36
N ARG A 37 -5.19 -3.70 -25.64
CA ARG A 37 -3.90 -3.19 -26.10
C ARG A 37 -3.78 -1.72 -25.64
N PHE A 38 -3.02 -1.55 -24.56
CA PHE A 38 -3.13 -0.45 -23.61
C PHE A 38 -3.05 0.94 -24.26
N ALA A 39 -4.15 1.70 -24.18
CA ALA A 39 -4.06 3.14 -24.20
C ALA A 39 -3.19 3.57 -23.00
N GLU A 40 -2.29 4.52 -23.22
CA GLU A 40 -1.42 5.06 -22.16
C GLU A 40 -2.20 5.63 -20.96
N ASP A 41 -3.51 5.81 -21.10
CA ASP A 41 -4.42 6.32 -20.06
C ASP A 41 -4.65 5.33 -18.90
N TYR A 42 -4.36 4.04 -19.11
CA TYR A 42 -4.47 3.00 -18.08
C TYR A 42 -3.19 2.78 -17.27
N LEU A 43 -2.19 3.65 -17.45
CA LEU A 43 -0.96 3.56 -16.66
C LEU A 43 -1.23 3.98 -15.20
N PRO A 44 -0.69 3.25 -14.22
CA PRO A 44 -0.98 3.48 -12.81
C PRO A 44 -0.47 4.83 -12.31
N ILE A 45 -1.14 5.37 -11.30
CA ILE A 45 -0.73 6.56 -10.57
C ILE A 45 -0.71 6.18 -9.09
N ALA A 46 0.33 6.56 -8.36
CA ALA A 46 0.36 6.43 -6.90
C ALA A 46 0.24 7.80 -6.25
N LEU A 47 -0.63 7.87 -5.25
CA LEU A 47 -0.84 9.02 -4.39
C LEU A 47 -0.27 8.68 -3.01
N ILE A 48 0.63 9.52 -2.51
CA ILE A 48 1.28 9.31 -1.21
C ILE A 48 0.76 10.40 -0.28
N PHE A 49 0.20 9.97 0.85
CA PHE A 49 -0.33 10.84 1.89
C PHE A 49 0.43 10.63 3.20
N ALA A 50 0.57 11.71 3.97
CA ALA A 50 0.96 11.61 5.37
C ALA A 50 -0.23 11.10 6.20
N SER A 51 0.04 10.46 7.35
CA SER A 51 -1.00 9.93 8.24
C SER A 51 -2.03 10.98 8.65
N GLU A 52 -1.57 12.21 8.88
CA GLU A 52 -2.36 13.36 9.30
C GLU A 52 -3.40 13.75 8.25
N ALA A 53 -3.10 13.52 6.96
CA ALA A 53 -4.02 13.79 5.87
C ALA A 53 -5.12 12.74 5.73
N VAL A 54 -4.88 11.51 6.18
CA VAL A 54 -5.86 10.41 6.18
C VAL A 54 -6.80 10.50 7.39
N GLY A 55 -6.33 11.08 8.50
CA GLY A 55 -7.07 11.18 9.74
C GLY A 55 -7.08 9.88 10.53
N ASP A 56 -8.01 9.75 11.47
CA ASP A 56 -8.13 8.54 12.30
C ASP A 56 -8.70 7.38 11.47
N PRO A 57 -8.00 6.23 11.38
CA PRO A 57 -8.51 5.07 10.67
C PRO A 57 -9.86 4.60 11.22
N ALA A 58 -10.79 4.28 10.32
CA ALA A 58 -12.00 3.55 10.68
C ALA A 58 -11.68 2.09 11.04
N ARG A 59 -10.77 1.47 10.27
CA ARG A 59 -10.24 0.11 10.46
C ARG A 59 -8.84 -0.01 9.88
N ALA A 60 -8.09 -0.98 10.36
CA ALA A 60 -6.83 -1.39 9.75
C ALA A 60 -6.71 -2.93 9.76
N PHE A 61 -6.16 -3.48 8.68
CA PHE A 61 -5.90 -4.92 8.52
C PHE A 61 -4.46 -5.12 8.05
N PRO A 62 -3.77 -6.20 8.45
CA PRO A 62 -2.39 -6.40 8.04
C PRO A 62 -2.20 -6.86 6.58
N PHE A 63 -3.29 -6.88 5.81
CA PHE A 63 -3.37 -7.31 4.42
C PHE A 63 -4.59 -6.67 3.75
N ASP A 64 -4.71 -6.84 2.43
CA ASP A 64 -5.91 -6.44 1.68
C ASP A 64 -7.13 -7.26 2.11
N SER A 65 -8.06 -6.59 2.80
CA SER A 65 -9.23 -7.21 3.41
C SER A 65 -10.24 -7.70 2.36
N GLY A 66 -10.28 -7.06 1.18
CA GLY A 66 -11.09 -7.50 0.04
C GLY A 66 -10.53 -8.74 -0.64
N ALA A 67 -9.21 -8.81 -0.79
CA ALA A 67 -8.52 -10.00 -1.28
C ALA A 67 -8.70 -11.17 -0.31
N PHE A 68 -8.61 -10.93 1.00
CA PHE A 68 -8.92 -11.94 2.02
C PHE A 68 -10.37 -12.43 1.92
N ALA A 69 -11.35 -11.51 1.88
CA ALA A 69 -12.77 -11.84 1.85
C ALA A 69 -13.19 -12.59 0.56
N SER A 70 -12.50 -12.34 -0.55
CA SER A 70 -12.73 -13.05 -1.82
C SER A 70 -12.02 -14.40 -1.92
N GLY A 71 -11.25 -14.80 -0.90
CA GLY A 71 -10.53 -16.07 -0.86
C GLY A 71 -9.20 -16.07 -1.63
N ALA A 72 -8.67 -14.91 -2.00
CA ALA A 72 -7.42 -14.81 -2.77
C ALA A 72 -6.20 -15.39 -2.02
N PHE A 73 -6.28 -15.50 -0.69
CA PHE A 73 -5.21 -16.03 0.16
C PHE A 73 -5.51 -17.42 0.75
N ASP A 74 -6.53 -18.12 0.24
CA ASP A 74 -7.01 -19.40 0.78
C ASP A 74 -5.99 -20.55 0.69
N SER A 75 -4.95 -20.43 -0.15
CA SER A 75 -3.87 -21.40 -0.28
C SER A 75 -2.87 -21.35 0.88
N ILE A 76 -2.77 -20.22 1.58
CA ILE A 76 -1.73 -19.94 2.59
C ILE A 76 -2.29 -19.64 3.99
N ARG A 77 -3.57 -19.26 4.10
CA ARG A 77 -4.19 -18.92 5.39
C ARG A 77 -4.98 -20.07 6.02
N HIS A 78 -5.26 -19.94 7.32
CA HIS A 78 -6.19 -20.83 8.01
C HIS A 78 -7.66 -20.45 7.70
N LYS A 79 -8.34 -21.25 6.85
CA LYS A 79 -9.68 -20.94 6.31
C LYS A 79 -10.80 -20.71 7.33
N LYS A 80 -10.64 -21.18 8.57
CA LYS A 80 -11.67 -21.06 9.62
C LYS A 80 -11.57 -19.78 10.45
N ILE A 81 -10.50 -18.99 10.31
CA ILE A 81 -10.34 -17.75 11.05
C ILE A 81 -11.09 -16.62 10.31
N PRO A 82 -12.03 -15.93 10.95
CA PRO A 82 -12.79 -14.85 10.31
C PRO A 82 -11.92 -13.61 10.11
N LEU A 83 -12.27 -12.77 9.14
CA LEU A 83 -11.56 -11.52 8.83
C LEU A 83 -11.41 -10.61 10.06
N ALA A 84 -12.46 -10.50 10.87
CA ALA A 84 -12.48 -9.65 12.06
C ALA A 84 -11.42 -10.04 13.11
N SER A 85 -10.94 -11.29 13.12
CA SER A 85 -9.86 -11.71 14.02
C SER A 85 -8.49 -11.10 13.67
N PHE A 86 -8.35 -10.52 12.47
CA PHE A 86 -7.12 -9.86 12.02
C PHE A 86 -7.19 -8.33 12.09
N GLU A 87 -8.29 -7.76 12.60
CA GLU A 87 -8.40 -6.31 12.74
C GLU A 87 -7.35 -5.79 13.72
N LEU A 88 -6.56 -4.82 13.26
CA LEU A 88 -5.57 -4.14 14.08
C LEU A 88 -6.25 -3.06 14.92
N GLU A 89 -5.54 -2.53 15.92
CA GLU A 89 -5.98 -1.28 16.54
C GLU A 89 -6.12 -0.20 15.44
N PRO A 90 -7.29 0.48 15.34
CA PRO A 90 -7.59 1.43 14.27
C PRO A 90 -6.89 2.77 14.50
N SER A 91 -5.56 2.73 14.60
CA SER A 91 -4.69 3.88 14.79
C SER A 91 -3.38 3.66 14.02
N PHE A 92 -2.71 4.74 13.63
CA PHE A 92 -1.38 4.62 13.00
C PHE A 92 -0.34 4.03 13.94
N ASP A 93 -0.52 4.14 15.26
CA ASP A 93 0.33 3.44 16.23
C ASP A 93 0.09 1.92 16.20
N GLY A 94 -1.17 1.48 16.12
CA GLY A 94 -1.53 0.08 15.90
C GLY A 94 -0.90 -0.50 14.64
N VAL A 95 -1.00 0.23 13.53
CA VAL A 95 -0.37 -0.10 12.24
C VAL A 95 1.15 -0.21 12.37
N ARG A 96 1.82 0.78 12.98
CA ARG A 96 3.28 0.77 13.18
C ARG A 96 3.72 -0.41 14.04
N ARG A 97 3.01 -0.72 15.13
CA ARG A 97 3.35 -1.87 15.98
C ARG A 97 3.24 -3.19 15.23
N SER A 98 2.21 -3.35 14.39
CA SER A 98 2.10 -4.53 13.51
C SER A 98 3.29 -4.62 12.55
N VAL A 99 3.69 -3.52 11.92
CA VAL A 99 4.85 -3.49 11.03
C VAL A 99 6.15 -3.84 11.78
N THR A 100 6.41 -3.19 12.91
CA THR A 100 7.61 -3.43 13.72
C THR A 100 7.67 -4.87 14.24
N ALA A 101 6.53 -5.51 14.54
CA ALA A 101 6.50 -6.89 15.02
C ALA A 101 7.07 -7.90 14.01
N PHE A 102 6.90 -7.70 12.70
CA PHE A 102 7.35 -8.65 11.68
C PHE A 102 8.55 -8.19 10.85
N PHE A 103 8.77 -6.87 10.76
CA PHE A 103 9.79 -6.29 9.89
C PHE A 103 10.84 -5.45 10.64
N GLU A 104 10.63 -5.17 11.94
CA GLU A 104 11.42 -4.23 12.77
C GLU A 104 11.37 -2.77 12.31
N THR A 105 11.66 -2.50 11.03
CA THR A 105 11.75 -1.16 10.45
C THR A 105 10.78 -0.97 9.29
N ASN A 106 10.34 0.28 9.07
CA ASN A 106 9.53 0.64 7.91
C ASN A 106 10.27 0.35 6.58
N ARG A 107 11.61 0.45 6.57
CA ARG A 107 12.44 0.15 5.40
C ARG A 107 12.35 -1.33 5.03
N ARG A 108 12.56 -2.23 6.00
CA ARG A 108 12.41 -3.67 5.81
C ARG A 108 11.00 -4.05 5.37
N TYR A 109 9.98 -3.44 5.96
CA TYR A 109 8.58 -3.62 5.53
C TYR A 109 8.32 -3.21 4.08
N LEU A 110 8.87 -2.08 3.66
CA LEU A 110 8.83 -1.61 2.28
C LEU A 110 9.52 -2.57 1.31
N LEU A 111 10.60 -3.21 1.74
CA LEU A 111 11.35 -4.18 0.94
C LEU A 111 10.78 -5.61 1.04
N GLY A 112 9.84 -5.86 1.97
CA GLY A 112 9.31 -7.19 2.23
C GLY A 112 10.28 -8.11 2.99
N GLU A 113 11.25 -7.52 3.71
CA GLU A 113 12.30 -8.22 4.46
C GLU A 113 11.81 -8.58 5.86
N VAL A 114 11.29 -9.79 6.01
CA VAL A 114 10.80 -10.32 7.29
C VAL A 114 11.98 -10.58 8.23
N THR A 115 11.80 -10.33 9.53
CA THR A 115 12.80 -10.65 10.55
C THR A 115 12.33 -11.78 11.45
N ASN A 116 13.24 -12.71 11.76
CA ASN A 116 12.94 -13.86 12.61
C ASN A 116 12.81 -13.50 14.11
N ARG A 117 13.01 -12.23 14.49
CA ARG A 117 13.03 -11.82 15.91
C ARG A 117 11.63 -11.63 16.50
N GLY A 118 10.60 -11.54 15.66
CA GLY A 118 9.22 -11.27 16.08
C GLY A 118 8.38 -12.48 16.44
N LEU A 119 8.85 -13.69 16.18
CA LEU A 119 8.07 -14.90 16.43
C LEU A 119 8.32 -15.40 17.85
N PRO A 120 7.30 -15.45 18.71
CA PRO A 120 7.37 -16.31 19.87
C PRO A 120 7.74 -17.72 19.39
N ASN A 121 8.71 -18.36 20.04
CA ASN A 121 9.03 -19.78 19.82
C ASN A 121 7.82 -20.72 20.05
N ASN A 122 6.70 -20.16 20.53
CA ASN A 122 5.48 -20.82 20.93
C ASN A 122 4.30 -20.00 20.37
N MET A 123 4.07 -20.13 19.06
CA MET A 123 2.90 -19.56 18.39
C MET A 123 1.68 -20.46 18.63
N ASP A 124 1.21 -20.51 19.88
CA ASP A 124 -0.01 -21.26 20.24
C ASP A 124 -1.27 -20.56 19.72
N ASP A 125 -1.17 -19.29 19.37
CA ASP A 125 -2.20 -18.46 18.76
C ASP A 125 -2.39 -18.81 17.26
N PRO A 126 -3.56 -19.38 16.86
CA PRO A 126 -3.88 -19.68 15.46
C PRO A 126 -3.93 -18.46 14.54
N GLU A 127 -4.42 -17.31 15.03
CA GLU A 127 -4.54 -16.04 14.31
C GLU A 127 -3.14 -15.50 13.99
N ALA A 128 -2.26 -15.45 14.98
CA ALA A 128 -0.88 -15.02 14.80
C ALA A 128 -0.15 -15.91 13.78
N ARG A 129 -0.33 -17.24 13.84
CA ARG A 129 0.25 -18.17 12.85
C ARG A 129 -0.29 -17.96 11.46
N SER A 130 -1.59 -17.78 11.32
CA SER A 130 -2.19 -17.53 10.02
C SER A 130 -1.73 -16.20 9.44
N HIS A 131 -1.52 -15.18 10.27
CA HIS A 131 -0.96 -13.90 9.83
C HIS A 131 0.51 -14.07 9.40
N TYR A 132 1.32 -14.74 10.21
CA TYR A 132 2.70 -15.03 9.83
C TYR A 132 2.81 -15.81 8.52
N ALA A 133 1.95 -16.80 8.30
CA ALA A 133 1.90 -17.55 7.04
C ALA A 133 1.56 -16.67 5.83
N LEU A 134 0.75 -15.62 6.00
CA LEU A 134 0.49 -14.63 4.95
C LEU A 134 1.75 -13.81 4.62
N ILE A 135 2.56 -13.52 5.62
CA ILE A 135 3.82 -12.78 5.48
C ILE A 135 4.91 -13.67 4.84
N GLU A 136 5.15 -14.88 5.38
CA GLU A 136 6.17 -15.82 4.88
C GLU A 136 5.83 -16.49 3.56
N GLY A 137 4.55 -16.54 3.19
CA GLY A 137 4.13 -17.05 1.89
C GLY A 137 4.88 -16.39 0.71
N ALA A 138 5.63 -15.30 0.96
CA ALA A 138 6.67 -14.66 0.16
C ALA A 138 7.44 -15.55 -0.85
N SER A 139 7.59 -16.85 -0.61
CA SER A 139 8.25 -17.78 -1.56
C SER A 139 7.40 -18.21 -2.77
N ASP A 140 6.09 -17.96 -2.75
CA ASP A 140 5.20 -18.13 -3.90
C ASP A 140 4.90 -16.77 -4.53
N ASP A 141 5.61 -16.46 -5.62
CA ASP A 141 5.46 -15.23 -6.42
C ASP A 141 4.11 -15.16 -7.18
N SER A 142 3.34 -16.25 -7.21
CA SER A 142 2.01 -16.25 -7.85
C SER A 142 0.93 -15.56 -7.01
N ILE A 143 1.21 -15.31 -5.73
CA ILE A 143 0.27 -14.71 -4.78
C ILE A 143 0.53 -13.21 -4.64
N ASP A 144 -0.54 -12.41 -4.69
CA ASP A 144 -0.50 -10.95 -4.60
C ASP A 144 0.26 -10.45 -3.36
N ASP A 145 1.23 -9.54 -3.55
CA ASP A 145 2.05 -8.95 -2.47
C ASP A 145 1.24 -8.13 -1.45
N ARG A 146 -0.02 -7.82 -1.78
CA ARG A 146 -1.00 -7.27 -0.84
C ARG A 146 -1.36 -8.19 0.33
N ARG A 147 -0.91 -9.46 0.32
CA ARG A 147 -1.06 -10.41 1.44
C ARG A 147 -0.36 -10.01 2.74
N TYR A 148 0.62 -9.11 2.68
CA TYR A 148 1.33 -8.58 3.86
C TYR A 148 1.37 -7.06 3.88
N THR A 149 0.61 -6.40 2.99
CA THR A 149 0.56 -4.94 2.96
C THR A 149 -0.58 -4.46 3.85
N VAL A 150 -0.25 -3.69 4.88
CA VAL A 150 -1.24 -3.17 5.82
C VAL A 150 -2.21 -2.24 5.11
N GLU A 151 -3.49 -2.60 5.14
CA GLU A 151 -4.62 -1.81 4.65
C GLU A 151 -5.13 -0.89 5.76
N VAL A 152 -5.41 0.36 5.41
CA VAL A 152 -6.03 1.36 6.28
C VAL A 152 -7.30 1.87 5.60
N GLN A 153 -8.40 1.84 6.33
CA GLN A 153 -9.71 2.28 5.86
C GLN A 153 -10.09 3.60 6.54
N SER A 154 -10.63 4.55 5.78
CA SER A 154 -11.19 5.80 6.32
C SER A 154 -12.63 5.98 5.84
N ARG A 155 -13.44 6.67 6.65
CA ARG A 155 -14.79 7.14 6.25
C ARG A 155 -14.74 8.55 5.68
N GLU A 156 -13.64 9.26 5.91
CA GLU A 156 -13.47 10.64 5.48
C GLU A 156 -12.94 10.70 4.05
N LEU A 157 -13.38 11.71 3.31
CA LEU A 157 -12.74 12.05 2.04
C LEU A 157 -11.34 12.62 2.29
N VAL A 158 -10.42 12.37 1.36
CA VAL A 158 -9.05 12.90 1.43
C VAL A 158 -8.79 13.78 0.22
N LEU A 159 -8.47 15.05 0.44
CA LEU A 159 -8.19 16.00 -0.64
C LEU A 159 -6.90 15.62 -1.38
N LEU A 160 -6.89 15.68 -2.71
CA LEU A 160 -5.65 15.45 -3.46
C LEU A 160 -4.55 16.47 -3.12
N SER A 161 -4.93 17.66 -2.67
CA SER A 161 -4.01 18.72 -2.22
C SER A 161 -3.25 18.39 -0.94
N SER A 162 -3.70 17.40 -0.14
CA SER A 162 -2.98 16.93 1.04
C SER A 162 -1.97 15.82 0.75
N ALA A 163 -1.85 15.38 -0.51
CA ALA A 163 -0.82 14.44 -0.91
C ALA A 163 0.57 15.06 -0.72
N ILE A 164 1.52 14.30 -0.18
CA ILE A 164 2.92 14.72 -0.10
C ILE A 164 3.64 14.49 -1.43
N ALA A 165 3.23 13.47 -2.17
CA ALA A 165 3.72 13.19 -3.51
C ALA A 165 2.68 12.49 -4.39
N ILE A 166 2.82 12.69 -5.69
CA ILE A 166 2.06 11.97 -6.73
C ILE A 166 3.07 11.42 -7.75
N ILE A 167 3.06 10.11 -7.93
CA ILE A 167 3.88 9.39 -8.92
C ILE A 167 2.99 9.08 -10.11
N MET A 168 3.33 9.58 -11.30
CA MET A 168 2.49 9.44 -12.49
C MET A 168 3.31 9.25 -13.78
N PRO A 169 2.70 8.76 -14.87
CA PRO A 169 3.37 8.72 -16.17
C PRO A 169 3.79 10.12 -16.66
N HIS A 170 4.98 10.22 -17.25
CA HIS A 170 5.56 11.49 -17.72
C HIS A 170 4.67 12.29 -18.67
N LYS A 171 3.86 11.61 -19.49
CA LYS A 171 2.90 12.27 -20.40
C LYS A 171 1.90 13.17 -19.66
N TRP A 172 1.51 12.80 -18.43
CA TRP A 172 0.49 13.52 -17.67
C TRP A 172 0.96 14.89 -17.20
N LEU A 173 2.28 15.11 -17.08
CA LEU A 173 2.83 16.44 -16.80
C LEU A 173 2.48 17.49 -17.86
N LYS A 174 2.11 17.06 -19.08
CA LYS A 174 1.68 17.97 -20.15
C LYS A 174 0.23 18.41 -20.01
N SER A 175 -0.58 17.69 -19.22
CA SER A 175 -2.01 17.96 -19.02
C SER A 175 -2.23 19.33 -18.38
N VAL A 176 -3.20 20.08 -18.93
CA VAL A 176 -3.63 21.38 -18.36
C VAL A 176 -4.13 21.21 -16.93
N ALA A 177 -4.86 20.12 -16.65
CA ALA A 177 -5.37 19.85 -15.31
C ALA A 177 -4.25 19.60 -14.30
N VAL A 178 -3.24 18.80 -14.66
CA VAL A 178 -2.08 18.51 -13.80
C VAL A 178 -1.24 19.76 -13.59
N LYS A 179 -0.97 20.55 -14.63
CA LYS A 179 -0.24 21.82 -14.52
C LYS A 179 -0.96 22.81 -13.60
N LYS A 180 -2.29 22.94 -13.76
CA LYS A 180 -3.11 23.78 -12.90
C LYS A 180 -3.07 23.30 -11.45
N PHE A 181 -3.27 22.01 -11.21
CA PHE A 181 -3.17 21.42 -9.88
C PHE A 181 -1.80 21.68 -9.24
N ALA A 182 -0.71 21.47 -9.98
CA ALA A 182 0.65 21.73 -9.49
C ALA A 182 0.88 23.21 -9.13
N SER A 183 0.33 24.13 -9.92
CA SER A 183 0.43 25.57 -9.64
C SER A 183 -0.39 26.00 -8.43
N GLU A 184 -1.52 25.35 -8.17
CA GLU A 184 -2.40 25.60 -7.02
C GLU A 184 -1.86 24.93 -5.74
N ASN A 185 -1.05 23.86 -5.86
CA ASN A 185 -0.60 23.03 -4.75
C ASN A 185 0.93 22.78 -4.82
N PRO A 186 1.77 23.82 -4.64
CA PRO A 186 3.22 23.72 -4.83
C PRO A 186 3.93 22.80 -3.80
N SER A 187 3.27 22.45 -2.70
CA SER A 187 3.76 21.50 -1.70
C SER A 187 3.69 20.04 -2.17
N VAL A 188 2.81 19.73 -3.14
CA VAL A 188 2.63 18.36 -3.63
C VAL A 188 3.75 18.02 -4.61
N LYS A 189 4.60 17.05 -4.27
CA LYS A 189 5.71 16.67 -5.15
C LYS A 189 5.21 15.80 -6.31
N LEU A 190 5.30 16.32 -7.54
CA LEU A 190 5.08 15.50 -8.74
C LEU A 190 6.35 14.74 -9.11
N ILE A 191 6.24 13.42 -9.18
CA ILE A 191 7.29 12.50 -9.64
C ILE A 191 6.77 11.81 -10.89
N SER A 192 7.59 11.73 -11.93
CA SER A 192 7.18 11.11 -13.18
C SER A 192 8.03 9.94 -13.59
N TYR A 193 7.39 8.92 -14.17
CA TYR A 193 8.08 7.78 -14.76
C TYR A 193 7.77 7.64 -16.25
N ALA A 194 8.70 7.04 -17.01
CA ALA A 194 8.51 6.76 -18.42
C ALA A 194 7.87 5.38 -18.63
N LYS A 195 6.96 5.28 -19.61
CA LYS A 195 6.52 3.98 -20.13
C LYS A 195 7.46 3.56 -21.25
N TYR A 196 8.20 2.48 -21.05
CA TYR A 196 9.00 1.89 -22.12
C TYR A 196 8.13 0.99 -23.01
N LYS A 197 8.50 0.89 -24.29
CA LYS A 197 7.81 0.00 -25.23
C LYS A 197 7.97 -1.44 -24.75
N GLY A 198 6.86 -2.16 -24.63
CA GLY A 198 6.84 -3.55 -24.14
C GLY A 198 6.70 -3.69 -22.62
N THR A 199 6.70 -2.61 -21.84
CA THR A 199 6.38 -2.67 -20.41
C THR A 199 4.89 -2.92 -20.21
N THR A 200 4.55 -3.92 -19.41
CA THR A 200 3.18 -4.19 -18.95
C THR A 200 2.77 -3.19 -17.87
N VAL A 201 1.48 -3.14 -17.54
CA VAL A 201 1.02 -2.37 -16.37
C VAL A 201 1.64 -2.91 -15.09
N SER A 202 1.75 -4.23 -14.94
CA SER A 202 2.44 -4.85 -13.80
C SER A 202 3.90 -4.38 -13.68
N GLY A 203 4.64 -4.34 -14.80
CA GLY A 203 6.00 -3.80 -14.82
C GLY A 203 6.11 -2.32 -14.45
N SER A 204 5.02 -1.55 -14.61
CA SER A 204 4.98 -0.15 -14.16
C SER A 204 4.86 -0.02 -12.64
N HIS A 205 4.30 -1.02 -11.93
CA HIS A 205 4.21 -1.00 -10.47
C HIS A 205 5.60 -1.06 -9.83
N ALA A 206 6.53 -1.86 -10.36
CA ALA A 206 7.90 -1.93 -9.85
C ALA A 206 8.60 -0.56 -9.90
N VAL A 207 8.44 0.18 -11.01
CA VAL A 207 9.00 1.53 -11.17
C VAL A 207 8.33 2.53 -10.22
N ILE A 208 7.02 2.41 -9.98
CA ILE A 208 6.32 3.24 -8.99
C ILE A 208 6.83 2.95 -7.58
N PHE A 209 7.05 1.68 -7.23
CA PHE A 209 7.62 1.27 -5.96
C PHE A 209 9.00 1.86 -5.74
N GLU A 210 9.88 1.79 -6.75
CA GLU A 210 11.22 2.38 -6.68
C GLU A 210 11.15 3.90 -6.45
N HIS A 211 10.31 4.61 -7.20
CA HIS A 211 10.12 6.06 -7.01
C HIS A 211 9.53 6.41 -5.64
N ALA A 212 8.61 5.59 -5.11
CA ALA A 212 8.05 5.78 -3.77
C ALA A 212 9.12 5.57 -2.70
N TYR A 213 9.88 4.47 -2.78
CA TYR A 213 10.98 4.16 -1.87
C TYR A 213 11.99 5.30 -1.84
N ASP A 214 12.45 5.75 -3.01
CA ASP A 214 13.41 6.85 -3.15
C ASP A 214 12.90 8.15 -2.53
N TYR A 215 11.63 8.49 -2.77
CA TYR A 215 11.02 9.70 -2.22
C TYR A 215 10.91 9.63 -0.70
N LEU A 216 10.46 8.48 -0.17
CA LEU A 216 10.32 8.28 1.27
C LEU A 216 11.68 8.31 1.97
N LEU A 217 12.71 7.70 1.38
CA LEU A 217 14.08 7.69 1.91
C LEU A 217 14.68 9.11 1.93
N LYS A 218 14.67 9.79 0.77
CA LYS A 218 15.22 11.16 0.65
C LYS A 218 14.45 12.18 1.49
N GLY A 219 13.17 11.92 1.73
CA GLY A 219 12.31 12.75 2.59
C GLY A 219 12.47 12.48 4.09
N GLY A 220 13.25 11.47 4.49
CA GLY A 220 13.43 11.10 5.89
C GLY A 220 12.21 10.40 6.52
N TYR A 221 11.26 9.93 5.71
CA TYR A 221 10.10 9.15 6.17
C TYR A 221 10.49 7.71 6.54
N ILE A 222 11.58 7.22 5.95
CA ILE A 222 12.26 5.97 6.31
C ILE A 222 13.75 6.24 6.46
N GLN A 223 14.42 5.48 7.30
CA GLN A 223 15.85 5.60 7.55
C GLN A 223 16.61 4.49 6.83
N GLU A 224 17.87 4.74 6.46
CA GLU A 224 18.79 3.66 6.09
C GLU A 224 19.03 2.78 7.31
N ASP A 225 19.16 1.47 7.09
CA ASP A 225 19.61 0.60 8.18
C ASP A 225 21.06 0.97 8.49
N GLU A 226 21.38 1.16 9.77
CA GLU A 226 22.77 1.19 10.19
C GLU A 226 23.35 -0.19 9.86
N TYR A 227 24.21 -0.25 8.83
CA TYR A 227 25.06 -1.42 8.63
C TYR A 227 25.97 -1.50 9.86
N GLU A 228 25.58 -2.32 10.84
CA GLU A 228 26.55 -2.88 11.76
C GLU A 228 27.49 -3.74 10.91
N ASP A 229 28.64 -3.17 10.55
CA ASP A 229 29.78 -3.92 10.05
C ASP A 229 30.10 -5.01 11.06
N GLN A 230 29.53 -6.20 10.87
CA GLN A 230 29.97 -7.40 11.56
C GLN A 230 31.29 -7.83 10.92
N VAL A 231 32.37 -7.29 11.49
CA VAL A 231 33.77 -7.70 11.30
C VAL A 231 33.95 -9.17 11.63
#